data_AF-A0A7K8X698-F1
#
_entry.id   AF-A0A7K8X698-F1
#
_cell.length_a   1.000
_cell.length_b   1.000
_cell.length_c   1.000
_cell.angle_alpha   90.00
_cell.angle_beta   90.00
_cell.angle_gamma   90.00
#
_symmetry.space_group_name_H-M   'P 1'
#
loop_
_entity.id
_entity.type
_entity.pdbx_description
1 polymer ?
#
loop_
_entity_poly.entity_id
_entity_poly.type
_entity_poly.pdbx_seq_one_letter_code
_entity_poly.pdbx_strand_id
1 'polypeptide(L)'
;LRARYLIACERIPEAMALIKSCINHPDISKDLYFHQALFTCLYMSPLQDQLFQEHLLRTDCKSGIEIICNTEKEGKTTLALQLCESFLVPQLQNGDMYCIWDLIFIWSKLQLKSNPSKQVFVDQCYQLLRIATNVRVIFPFMKVIKDEVGEDGLQICVEICGCALQLDLREDPSMKSLIYKTIAHFLPNDLEILRICALSIFFLERTLESYYTVEHLYKCADEEYNECASSVQNRVRFELLPILKKGLFFDPEFWNFLMIKQNCLALLGDKA
;
A
#
# COMPACT_ATOMS: atom_id res chain seq x y z
N LEU A 1 -17.17 -19.37 28.89
CA LEU A 1 -18.60 -19.76 28.79
C LEU A 1 -19.57 -18.68 29.28
N ARG A 2 -19.42 -18.16 30.51
CA ARG A 2 -20.35 -17.15 31.06
C ARG A 2 -20.38 -15.83 30.28
N ALA A 3 -19.23 -15.29 29.85
CA ALA A 3 -19.18 -14.08 29.04
C ALA A 3 -19.94 -14.23 27.71
N ARG A 4 -19.65 -15.31 26.95
CA ARG A 4 -20.41 -15.74 25.76
C ARG A 4 -21.92 -15.76 25.98
N TYR A 5 -22.38 -16.38 27.07
CA TYR A 5 -23.80 -16.44 27.41
C TYR A 5 -24.39 -15.04 27.64
N LEU A 6 -23.71 -14.17 28.38
CA LEU A 6 -24.18 -12.81 28.66
C LEU A 6 -24.28 -11.97 27.38
N ILE A 7 -23.31 -12.09 26.47
CA ILE A 7 -23.34 -11.44 25.16
C ILE A 7 -24.53 -11.94 24.34
N ALA A 8 -24.74 -13.27 24.28
CA ALA A 8 -25.84 -13.85 23.52
C ALA A 8 -27.23 -13.47 24.07
N CYS A 9 -27.34 -13.18 25.37
CA CYS A 9 -28.55 -12.67 26.00
C CYS A 9 -28.65 -11.13 25.97
N GLU A 10 -27.77 -10.44 25.25
CA GLU A 10 -27.70 -8.96 25.17
C GLU A 10 -27.57 -8.25 26.53
N ARG A 11 -27.06 -8.97 27.54
CA ARG A 11 -26.73 -8.42 28.86
C ARG A 11 -25.36 -7.76 28.83
N ILE A 12 -25.24 -6.73 27.99
CA ILE A 12 -23.97 -6.08 27.64
C ILE A 12 -23.26 -5.47 28.87
N PRO A 13 -23.94 -4.74 29.78
CA PRO A 13 -23.28 -4.20 30.97
C PRO A 13 -22.66 -5.29 31.85
N GLU A 14 -23.37 -6.40 32.10
CA GLU A 14 -22.85 -7.50 32.90
C GLU A 14 -21.75 -8.28 32.17
N ALA A 15 -21.88 -8.47 30.86
CA ALA A 15 -20.84 -9.09 30.03
C ALA A 15 -19.54 -8.28 30.12
N MET A 16 -19.63 -6.96 29.91
CA MET A 16 -18.49 -6.05 29.97
C MET A 16 -17.81 -6.03 31.34
N ALA A 17 -18.58 -5.99 32.44
CA ALA A 17 -18.03 -6.01 33.78
C ALA A 17 -17.21 -7.30 34.03
N LEU A 18 -17.76 -8.45 33.63
CA LEU A 18 -17.06 -9.74 33.74
C LEU A 18 -15.80 -9.79 32.87
N ILE A 19 -15.90 -9.36 31.60
CA ILE A 19 -14.78 -9.36 30.66
C ILE A 19 -13.65 -8.46 31.14
N LYS A 20 -13.95 -7.24 31.60
CA LYS A 20 -12.97 -6.31 32.16
C LYS A 20 -12.23 -6.92 33.37
N SER A 21 -12.95 -7.63 34.24
CA SER A 21 -12.32 -8.36 35.35
C SER A 21 -11.36 -9.46 34.87
N CYS A 22 -11.66 -10.13 33.76
CA CYS A 22 -10.79 -11.16 33.18
C CYS A 22 -9.53 -10.56 32.53
N ILE A 23 -9.69 -9.47 31.77
CA ILE A 23 -8.56 -8.76 31.14
C ILE A 23 -7.59 -8.19 32.18
N ASN A 24 -8.09 -7.74 33.34
CA ASN A 24 -7.26 -7.23 34.41
C ASN A 24 -6.60 -8.33 35.27
N HIS A 25 -6.93 -9.61 35.05
CA HIS A 25 -6.34 -10.71 35.80
C HIS A 25 -4.98 -11.11 35.20
N PRO A 26 -3.90 -11.21 35.99
CA PRO A 26 -2.54 -11.45 35.48
C PRO A 26 -2.44 -12.65 34.53
N ASP A 27 -3.05 -13.78 34.90
CA ASP A 27 -2.94 -15.03 34.14
C ASP A 27 -3.88 -15.13 32.93
N ILE A 28 -4.94 -14.31 32.88
CA ILE A 28 -6.00 -14.39 31.86
C ILE A 28 -5.90 -13.22 30.87
N SER A 29 -5.22 -12.14 31.27
CA SER A 29 -5.03 -10.92 30.47
C SER A 29 -4.47 -11.14 29.07
N LYS A 30 -3.78 -12.26 28.83
CA LYS A 30 -3.21 -12.61 27.52
C LYS A 30 -4.16 -13.36 26.60
N ASP A 31 -5.30 -13.81 27.11
CA ASP A 31 -6.27 -14.55 26.32
C ASP A 31 -7.09 -13.59 25.43
N LEU A 32 -6.80 -13.64 24.12
CA LEU A 32 -7.40 -12.79 23.09
C LEU A 32 -8.92 -12.93 23.01
N TYR A 33 -9.49 -14.05 23.48
CA TYR A 33 -10.94 -14.21 23.52
C TYR A 33 -11.62 -13.08 24.32
N PHE A 34 -11.04 -12.67 25.46
CA PHE A 34 -11.65 -11.62 26.27
C PHE A 34 -11.52 -10.24 25.62
N HIS A 35 -10.42 -9.98 24.92
CA HIS A 35 -10.24 -8.76 24.13
C HIS A 35 -11.24 -8.69 22.97
N GLN A 36 -11.37 -9.76 22.18
CA GLN A 36 -12.37 -9.87 21.11
C GLN A 36 -13.80 -9.70 21.65
N ALA A 37 -14.10 -10.32 22.79
CA ALA A 37 -15.40 -10.20 23.45
C ALA A 37 -15.67 -8.75 23.90
N LEU A 38 -14.65 -8.04 24.42
CA LEU A 38 -14.79 -6.64 24.79
C LEU A 38 -15.07 -5.75 23.58
N PHE A 39 -14.34 -5.93 22.47
CA PHE A 39 -14.62 -5.21 21.22
C PHE A 39 -16.05 -5.49 20.71
N THR A 40 -16.51 -6.74 20.80
CA THR A 40 -17.89 -7.09 20.44
C THR A 40 -18.91 -6.34 21.32
N CYS A 41 -18.71 -6.30 22.64
CA CYS A 41 -19.60 -5.57 23.54
C CYS A 41 -19.59 -4.06 23.29
N LEU A 42 -18.42 -3.48 23.03
CA LEU A 42 -18.28 -2.05 22.75
C LEU A 42 -18.97 -1.66 21.44
N TYR A 43 -18.87 -2.50 20.42
CA TYR A 43 -19.59 -2.31 19.15
C TYR A 43 -21.12 -2.35 19.34
N MET A 44 -21.62 -3.23 20.20
CA MET A 44 -23.05 -3.30 20.53
C MET A 44 -23.54 -2.14 21.41
N SER A 45 -22.64 -1.33 21.97
CA SER A 45 -22.95 -0.20 22.85
C SER A 45 -22.25 1.08 22.39
N PRO A 46 -22.66 1.68 21.25
CA PRO A 46 -21.98 2.81 20.60
C PRO A 46 -21.85 4.08 21.46
N LEU A 47 -22.55 4.19 22.59
CA LEU A 47 -22.32 5.25 23.58
C LEU A 47 -20.94 5.18 24.26
N GLN A 48 -20.12 4.17 23.95
CA GLN A 48 -18.81 3.91 24.56
C GLN A 48 -17.63 4.05 23.59
N ASP A 49 -17.74 4.91 22.57
CA ASP A 49 -16.67 5.15 21.58
C ASP A 49 -15.30 5.47 22.23
N GLN A 50 -15.27 6.24 23.32
CA GLN A 50 -14.04 6.54 24.03
C GLN A 50 -13.36 5.29 24.60
N LEU A 51 -14.14 4.35 25.15
CA LEU A 51 -13.63 3.09 25.70
C LEU A 51 -13.16 2.15 24.60
N PHE A 52 -13.80 2.18 23.43
CA PHE A 52 -13.34 1.48 22.24
C PHE A 52 -11.95 1.95 21.82
N GLN A 53 -11.76 3.27 21.71
CA GLN A 53 -10.46 3.85 21.35
C GLN A 53 -9.39 3.56 22.41
N GLU A 54 -9.72 3.65 23.70
CA GLU A 54 -8.78 3.30 24.78
C GLU A 54 -8.34 1.83 24.71
N HIS A 55 -9.27 0.91 24.45
CA HIS A 55 -8.96 -0.51 24.33
C HIS A 55 -8.15 -0.83 23.08
N LEU A 56 -8.46 -0.17 21.96
CA LEU A 56 -7.72 -0.24 20.71
C LEU A 56 -6.25 0.14 20.91
N LEU A 57 -5.98 1.29 21.55
CA LEU A 57 -4.63 1.78 21.82
C LEU A 57 -3.80 0.86 22.73
N ARG A 58 -4.45 0.09 23.61
CA ARG A 58 -3.78 -0.88 24.49
C ARG A 58 -3.54 -2.24 23.82
N THR A 59 -4.19 -2.51 22.70
CA THR A 59 -4.11 -3.80 22.01
C THR A 59 -2.99 -3.73 20.97
N ASP A 60 -1.97 -4.57 21.10
CA ASP A 60 -0.92 -4.68 20.09
C ASP A 60 -1.50 -5.08 18.74
N CYS A 61 -0.95 -4.54 17.65
CA CYS A 61 -1.51 -4.74 16.32
C CYS A 61 -1.52 -6.21 15.86
N LYS A 62 -0.57 -7.06 16.26
CA LYS A 62 -0.61 -8.49 15.91
C LYS A 62 -1.76 -9.19 16.60
N SER A 63 -2.00 -8.84 17.86
CA SER A 63 -3.17 -9.31 18.61
C SER A 63 -4.46 -8.80 17.95
N GLY A 64 -4.46 -7.54 17.50
CA GLY A 64 -5.54 -6.95 16.72
C GLY A 64 -5.87 -7.73 15.45
N ILE A 65 -4.86 -8.12 14.66
CA ILE A 65 -5.01 -8.95 13.46
C ILE A 65 -5.68 -10.29 13.80
N GLU A 66 -5.21 -10.98 14.83
CA GLU A 66 -5.80 -12.26 15.22
C GLU A 66 -7.26 -12.09 15.68
N ILE A 67 -7.56 -11.03 16.44
CA ILE A 67 -8.92 -10.66 16.85
C ILE A 67 -9.81 -10.38 15.63
N ILE A 68 -9.34 -9.63 14.63
CA ILE A 68 -10.07 -9.35 13.39
C ILE A 68 -10.37 -10.66 12.65
N CYS A 69 -9.36 -11.51 12.44
CA CYS A 69 -9.53 -12.80 11.77
C CYS A 69 -10.50 -13.73 12.51
N ASN A 70 -10.43 -13.78 13.84
CA ASN A 70 -11.34 -14.60 14.65
C ASN A 70 -12.77 -14.05 14.63
N THR A 71 -12.93 -12.73 14.67
CA THR A 71 -14.23 -12.06 14.54
C THR A 71 -14.87 -12.38 13.18
N GLU A 72 -14.07 -12.38 12.12
CA GLU A 72 -14.54 -12.73 10.78
C GLU A 72 -14.91 -14.22 10.66
N LYS A 73 -14.14 -15.13 11.28
CA LYS A 73 -14.48 -16.56 11.35
C LYS A 73 -15.81 -16.82 12.08
N GLU A 74 -16.19 -15.96 13.02
CA GLU A 74 -17.52 -15.99 13.67
C GLU A 74 -18.65 -15.45 12.77
N GLY A 75 -18.35 -15.02 11.54
CA GLY A 75 -19.32 -14.49 10.59
C GLY A 75 -19.69 -13.02 10.83
N LYS A 76 -19.00 -12.32 11.74
CA LYS A 76 -19.25 -10.91 12.07
C LYS A 76 -18.47 -9.96 11.16
N THR A 77 -18.71 -10.05 9.86
CA THR A 77 -17.91 -9.34 8.84
C THR A 77 -17.90 -7.83 9.00
N THR A 78 -19.05 -7.21 9.31
CA THR A 78 -19.13 -5.76 9.54
C THR A 78 -18.27 -5.30 10.71
N LEU A 79 -18.29 -6.04 11.83
CA LEU A 79 -17.45 -5.73 12.98
C LEU A 79 -15.96 -5.97 12.67
N ALA A 80 -15.63 -7.06 11.98
CA ALA A 80 -14.26 -7.34 11.59
C ALA A 80 -13.70 -6.23 10.69
N LEU A 81 -14.49 -5.74 9.73
CA LEU A 81 -14.11 -4.63 8.85
C LEU A 81 -13.88 -3.34 9.65
N GLN A 82 -14.81 -2.96 10.52
CA GLN A 82 -14.66 -1.76 11.36
C GLN A 82 -13.43 -1.85 12.28
N LEU A 83 -13.17 -3.03 12.87
CA LEU A 83 -11.96 -3.25 13.66
C LEU A 83 -10.71 -3.10 12.80
N CYS A 84 -10.70 -3.70 11.61
CA CYS A 84 -9.58 -3.60 10.68
C CYS A 84 -9.29 -2.15 10.31
N GLU A 85 -10.31 -1.35 9.98
CA GLU A 85 -10.17 0.08 9.71
C GLU A 85 -9.68 0.86 10.92
N SER A 86 -10.15 0.51 12.12
CA SER A 86 -9.73 1.15 13.38
C SER A 86 -8.25 0.92 13.66
N PHE A 87 -7.69 -0.24 13.34
CA PHE A 87 -6.23 -0.48 13.43
C PHE A 87 -5.45 0.12 12.26
N LEU A 88 -6.01 0.08 11.04
CA LEU A 88 -5.33 0.50 9.82
C LEU A 88 -5.17 2.03 9.71
N VAL A 89 -6.24 2.79 9.97
CA VAL A 89 -6.25 4.26 9.78
C VAL A 89 -5.17 4.96 10.60
N PRO A 90 -4.98 4.68 11.90
CA PRO A 90 -3.90 5.29 12.69
C PRO A 90 -2.51 4.97 12.16
N GLN A 91 -2.28 3.76 11.65
CA GLN A 91 -0.97 3.40 11.07
C GLN A 91 -0.67 4.20 9.80
N LEU A 92 -1.66 4.37 8.92
CA LEU A 92 -1.54 5.19 7.73
C LEU A 92 -1.19 6.65 8.08
N GLN A 93 -1.91 7.22 9.04
CA GLN A 93 -1.73 8.61 9.46
C GLN A 93 -0.38 8.83 10.16
N ASN A 94 0.05 7.89 11.00
CA ASN A 94 1.32 7.97 11.70
C ASN A 94 2.53 7.53 10.83
N GLY A 95 2.27 6.96 9.66
CA GLY A 95 3.30 6.44 8.76
C GLY A 95 3.97 5.16 9.25
N ASP A 96 3.32 4.43 10.17
CA ASP A 96 3.82 3.19 10.73
C ASP A 96 3.57 2.02 9.76
N MET A 97 4.63 1.27 9.48
CA MET A 97 4.58 0.11 8.59
C MET A 97 4.43 -1.21 9.34
N TYR A 98 4.39 -1.19 10.69
CA TYR A 98 4.18 -2.37 11.51
C TYR A 98 2.80 -2.97 11.22
N CYS A 99 2.74 -4.23 10.77
CA CYS A 99 1.50 -4.95 10.42
C CYS A 99 0.66 -4.36 9.27
N ILE A 100 1.12 -3.29 8.59
CA ILE A 100 0.34 -2.60 7.55
C ILE A 100 -0.02 -3.50 6.37
N TRP A 101 0.89 -4.42 5.99
CA TRP A 101 0.67 -5.37 4.89
C TRP A 101 -0.47 -6.33 5.21
N ASP A 102 -0.44 -6.91 6.41
CA ASP A 102 -1.47 -7.83 6.86
C ASP A 102 -2.82 -7.12 7.01
N LEU A 103 -2.83 -5.91 7.58
CA LEU A 103 -4.04 -5.11 7.72
C LEU A 103 -4.65 -4.71 6.38
N ILE A 104 -3.85 -4.24 5.41
CA ILE A 104 -4.37 -3.88 4.07
C ILE A 104 -4.90 -5.12 3.34
N PHE A 105 -4.22 -6.27 3.47
CA PHE A 105 -4.67 -7.52 2.88
C PHE A 105 -5.98 -8.03 3.50
N ILE A 106 -6.10 -8.00 4.83
CA ILE A 106 -7.34 -8.39 5.52
C ILE A 106 -8.46 -7.40 5.19
N TRP A 107 -8.16 -6.10 5.23
CA TRP A 107 -9.10 -5.04 4.88
C TRP A 107 -9.64 -5.23 3.46
N SER A 108 -8.80 -5.52 2.47
CA SER A 108 -9.27 -5.67 1.09
C SER A 108 -10.29 -6.81 0.94
N LYS A 109 -10.03 -7.95 1.58
CA LYS A 109 -10.94 -9.10 1.58
C LYS A 109 -12.25 -8.81 2.31
N LEU A 110 -12.17 -8.18 3.50
CA LEU A 110 -13.35 -7.80 4.26
C LEU A 110 -14.18 -6.75 3.52
N GLN A 111 -13.53 -5.78 2.87
CA GLN A 111 -14.19 -4.71 2.16
C GLN A 111 -14.98 -5.23 0.96
N LEU A 112 -14.39 -6.13 0.16
CA LEU A 112 -15.08 -6.75 -0.97
C LEU A 112 -16.16 -7.75 -0.56
N LYS A 113 -15.98 -8.41 0.59
CA LYS A 113 -17.04 -9.25 1.17
C LYS A 113 -18.23 -8.41 1.63
N SER A 114 -17.98 -7.23 2.18
CA SER A 114 -19.01 -6.27 2.61
C SER A 114 -19.69 -5.59 1.42
N ASN A 115 -18.92 -5.20 0.40
CA ASN A 115 -19.40 -4.61 -0.84
C ASN A 115 -18.60 -5.12 -2.05
N PRO A 116 -19.19 -5.96 -2.93
CA PRO A 116 -18.47 -6.60 -4.03
C PRO A 116 -18.12 -5.67 -5.20
N SER A 117 -18.49 -4.39 -5.14
CA SER A 117 -18.17 -3.43 -6.20
C SER A 117 -16.67 -3.09 -6.23
N LYS A 118 -16.01 -3.50 -7.32
CA LYS A 118 -14.59 -3.18 -7.57
C LYS A 118 -14.33 -1.67 -7.63
N GLN A 119 -15.26 -0.90 -8.21
CA GLN A 119 -15.11 0.56 -8.27
C GLN A 119 -15.11 1.17 -6.86
N VAL A 120 -16.04 0.75 -6.00
CA VAL A 120 -16.10 1.24 -4.62
C VAL A 120 -14.84 0.86 -3.84
N PHE A 121 -14.34 -0.37 -4.04
CA PHE A 121 -13.07 -0.80 -3.45
C PHE A 121 -11.89 0.08 -3.88
N VAL A 122 -11.78 0.42 -5.17
CA VAL A 122 -10.74 1.32 -5.69
C VAL A 122 -10.89 2.73 -5.10
N ASP A 123 -12.10 3.27 -5.05
CA ASP A 123 -12.37 4.59 -4.46
C ASP A 123 -11.91 4.64 -3.00
N GLN A 124 -12.14 3.58 -2.24
CA GLN A 124 -11.69 3.49 -0.84
C GLN A 124 -10.18 3.31 -0.70
N CYS A 125 -9.53 2.57 -1.60
CA CYS A 125 -8.06 2.52 -1.66
C CYS A 125 -7.49 3.94 -1.81
N TYR A 126 -8.07 4.76 -2.70
CA TYR A 126 -7.67 6.15 -2.87
C TYR A 126 -7.94 7.01 -1.63
N GLN A 127 -9.07 6.81 -0.92
CA GLN A 127 -9.31 7.52 0.34
C GLN A 127 -8.27 7.19 1.41
N LEU A 128 -7.90 5.90 1.55
CA LEU A 128 -6.88 5.47 2.51
C LEU A 128 -5.47 5.95 2.11
N LEU A 129 -5.13 5.91 0.81
CA LEU A 129 -3.88 6.46 0.31
C LEU A 129 -3.76 7.97 0.56
N ARG A 130 -4.87 8.72 0.49
CA ARG A 130 -4.88 10.17 0.71
C ARG A 130 -4.55 10.58 2.15
N ILE A 131 -4.88 9.74 3.13
CA ILE A 131 -4.57 9.99 4.54
C ILE A 131 -3.20 9.44 4.96
N ALA A 132 -2.54 8.67 4.09
CA ALA A 132 -1.26 8.06 4.41
C ALA A 132 -0.13 9.08 4.36
N THR A 133 0.72 9.08 5.38
CA THR A 133 1.90 9.96 5.46
C THR A 133 3.18 9.29 4.99
N ASN A 134 3.20 7.95 4.93
CA ASN A 134 4.33 7.16 4.44
C ASN A 134 4.03 6.59 3.05
N VAL A 135 4.69 7.13 2.03
CA VAL A 135 4.50 6.74 0.62
C VAL A 135 4.79 5.26 0.34
N ARG A 136 5.56 4.55 1.19
CA ARG A 136 5.82 3.11 1.02
C ARG A 136 4.55 2.26 1.06
N VAL A 137 3.47 2.79 1.62
CA VAL A 137 2.19 2.09 1.69
C VAL A 137 1.55 1.85 0.31
N ILE A 138 1.97 2.58 -0.73
CA ILE A 138 1.46 2.35 -2.09
C ILE A 138 1.66 0.90 -2.52
N PHE A 139 2.72 0.22 -2.09
CA PHE A 139 3.01 -1.16 -2.53
C PHE A 139 2.01 -2.20 -2.01
N PRO A 140 1.65 -2.26 -0.71
CA PRO A 140 0.58 -3.12 -0.26
C PRO A 140 -0.76 -2.80 -0.94
N PHE A 141 -1.09 -1.53 -1.16
CA PHE A 141 -2.31 -1.14 -1.91
C PHE A 141 -2.29 -1.62 -3.36
N MET A 142 -1.18 -1.41 -4.07
CA MET A 142 -1.00 -1.90 -5.43
C MET A 142 -1.12 -3.43 -5.50
N LYS A 143 -0.59 -4.15 -4.51
CA LYS A 143 -0.71 -5.61 -4.43
C LYS A 143 -2.17 -6.03 -4.35
N VAL A 144 -2.95 -5.47 -3.42
CA VAL A 144 -4.38 -5.83 -3.31
C VAL A 144 -5.20 -5.34 -4.50
N ILE A 145 -4.90 -4.16 -5.08
CA ILE A 145 -5.58 -3.67 -6.27
C ILE A 145 -5.39 -4.63 -7.45
N LYS A 146 -4.16 -5.08 -7.71
CA LYS A 146 -3.90 -6.06 -8.78
C LYS A 146 -4.63 -7.38 -8.53
N ASP A 147 -4.58 -7.87 -7.28
CA ASP A 147 -5.17 -9.15 -6.93
C ASP A 147 -6.72 -9.14 -7.01
N GLU A 148 -7.37 -8.04 -6.61
CA GLU A 148 -8.83 -7.98 -6.56
C GLU A 148 -9.49 -7.41 -7.83
N VAL A 149 -8.83 -6.45 -8.51
CA VAL A 149 -9.43 -5.75 -9.66
C VAL A 149 -9.17 -6.53 -10.96
N GLY A 150 -8.08 -7.28 -11.06
CA GLY A 150 -7.70 -8.04 -12.26
C GLY A 150 -6.91 -7.18 -13.26
N GLU A 151 -7.18 -7.35 -14.55
CA GLU A 151 -6.44 -6.67 -15.64
C GLU A 151 -6.44 -5.14 -15.48
N ASP A 152 -7.58 -4.53 -15.15
CA ASP A 152 -7.69 -3.08 -14.94
C ASP A 152 -6.88 -2.58 -13.72
N GLY A 153 -6.51 -3.48 -12.81
CA GLY A 153 -5.74 -3.15 -11.61
C GLY A 153 -4.32 -2.67 -11.93
N LEU A 154 -3.73 -3.14 -13.04
CA LEU A 154 -2.39 -2.71 -13.45
C LEU A 154 -2.37 -1.22 -13.82
N GLN A 155 -3.39 -0.76 -14.55
CA GLN A 155 -3.53 0.64 -14.93
C GLN A 155 -3.57 1.55 -13.70
N ILE A 156 -4.41 1.20 -12.72
CA ILE A 156 -4.53 1.93 -11.44
C ILE A 156 -3.18 1.97 -10.71
N CYS A 157 -2.43 0.86 -10.72
CA CYS A 157 -1.11 0.81 -10.08
C CYS A 157 -0.08 1.73 -10.76
N VAL A 158 -0.13 1.86 -12.09
CA VAL A 158 0.72 2.80 -12.83
C VAL A 158 0.33 4.25 -12.50
N GLU A 159 -0.97 4.57 -12.44
CA GLU A 159 -1.47 5.88 -12.02
C GLU A 159 -1.01 6.24 -10.60
N ILE A 160 -1.13 5.31 -9.64
CA ILE A 160 -0.63 5.47 -8.26
C ILE A 160 0.87 5.77 -8.24
N CYS A 161 1.68 5.07 -9.04
CA CYS A 161 3.11 5.34 -9.16
C CYS A 161 3.39 6.75 -9.71
N GLY A 162 2.65 7.16 -10.75
CA GLY A 162 2.72 8.50 -11.31
C GLY A 162 2.38 9.58 -10.28
N CYS A 163 1.31 9.39 -9.50
CA CYS A 163 0.96 10.28 -8.39
C CYS A 163 2.05 10.33 -7.32
N ALA A 164 2.61 9.18 -6.93
CA ALA A 164 3.66 9.10 -5.93
C ALA A 164 4.94 9.85 -6.36
N LEU A 165 5.32 9.81 -7.63
CA LEU A 165 6.45 10.57 -8.18
C LEU A 165 6.24 12.10 -8.17
N GLN A 166 5.00 12.56 -8.11
CA GLN A 166 4.67 13.98 -8.01
C GLN A 166 4.74 14.51 -6.58
N LEU A 167 4.80 13.63 -5.57
CA LEU A 167 5.07 14.02 -4.19
C LEU A 167 6.53 14.48 -4.04
N ASP A 168 6.79 15.33 -3.04
CA ASP A 168 8.16 15.79 -2.77
C ASP A 168 9.00 14.69 -2.10
N LEU A 169 9.55 13.80 -2.93
CA LEU A 169 10.40 12.68 -2.50
C LEU A 169 11.90 13.04 -2.47
N ARG A 170 12.25 14.33 -2.34
CA ARG A 170 13.67 14.77 -2.33
C ARG A 170 14.50 14.10 -1.25
N GLU A 171 13.89 13.80 -0.11
CA GLU A 171 14.59 13.20 1.04
C GLU A 171 14.58 11.66 1.03
N ASP A 172 13.92 11.00 0.06
CA ASP A 172 13.92 9.53 -0.07
C ASP A 172 14.22 9.08 -1.52
N PRO A 173 15.49 9.20 -1.98
CA PRO A 173 15.90 8.75 -3.31
C PRO A 173 15.75 7.24 -3.50
N SER A 174 15.80 6.45 -2.42
CA SER A 174 15.61 4.99 -2.46
C SER A 174 14.17 4.64 -2.83
N MET A 175 13.20 5.30 -2.20
CA MET A 175 11.79 5.14 -2.53
C MET A 175 11.51 5.60 -3.96
N LYS A 176 12.04 6.76 -4.37
CA LYS A 176 11.86 7.27 -5.73
C LYS A 176 12.42 6.28 -6.77
N SER A 177 13.59 5.69 -6.50
CA SER A 177 14.17 4.63 -7.35
C SER A 177 13.25 3.41 -7.44
N LEU A 178 12.70 2.96 -6.31
CA LEU A 178 11.79 1.82 -6.27
C LEU A 178 10.52 2.05 -7.09
N ILE A 179 9.98 3.28 -7.09
CA ILE A 179 8.83 3.63 -7.93
C ILE A 179 9.19 3.54 -9.42
N TYR A 180 10.33 4.08 -9.85
CA TYR A 180 10.78 3.93 -11.24
C TYR A 180 10.99 2.47 -11.64
N LYS A 181 11.60 1.66 -10.77
CA LYS A 181 11.76 0.21 -10.99
C LYS A 181 10.41 -0.48 -11.14
N THR A 182 9.42 -0.08 -10.35
CA THR A 182 8.06 -0.62 -10.38
C THR A 182 7.34 -0.26 -11.67
N ILE A 183 7.45 0.98 -12.13
CA ILE A 183 6.89 1.42 -13.42
C ILE A 183 7.52 0.66 -14.58
N ALA A 184 8.86 0.54 -14.61
CA ALA A 184 9.58 -0.23 -15.64
C ALA A 184 9.15 -1.71 -15.66
N HIS A 185 8.89 -2.30 -14.49
CA HIS A 185 8.37 -3.65 -14.38
C HIS A 185 6.94 -3.81 -14.93
N PHE A 186 6.08 -2.79 -14.78
CA PHE A 186 4.71 -2.82 -15.27
C PHE A 186 4.57 -2.55 -16.77
N LEU A 187 5.52 -1.82 -17.35
CA LEU A 187 5.52 -1.38 -18.75
C LEU A 187 6.76 -1.92 -19.50
N PRO A 188 6.97 -3.25 -19.54
CA PRO A 188 8.20 -3.84 -20.09
C PRO A 188 8.30 -3.72 -21.62
N ASN A 189 7.21 -3.39 -22.31
CA ASN A 189 7.18 -3.26 -23.77
C ASN A 189 7.28 -1.79 -24.23
N ASP A 190 7.37 -0.84 -23.30
CA ASP A 190 7.46 0.59 -23.63
C ASP A 190 8.90 1.08 -23.51
N LEU A 191 9.65 0.99 -24.62
CA LEU A 191 11.08 1.33 -24.65
C LEU A 191 11.36 2.78 -24.20
N GLU A 192 10.48 3.73 -24.53
CA GLU A 192 10.64 5.13 -24.11
C GLU A 192 10.55 5.24 -22.58
N ILE A 193 9.52 4.63 -21.98
CA ILE A 193 9.36 4.61 -20.52
C ILE A 193 10.51 3.87 -19.84
N LEU A 194 10.93 2.72 -20.37
CA LEU A 194 12.04 1.94 -19.83
C LEU A 194 13.34 2.77 -19.82
N ARG A 195 13.65 3.45 -20.91
CA ARG A 195 14.84 4.31 -21.04
C ARG A 195 14.81 5.47 -20.03
N ILE A 196 13.67 6.16 -19.91
CA ILE A 196 13.50 7.26 -18.95
C ILE A 196 13.63 6.75 -17.50
N CYS A 197 13.00 5.61 -17.18
CA CYS A 197 13.08 5.00 -15.84
C CYS A 197 14.53 4.58 -15.53
N ALA A 198 15.23 3.95 -16.47
CA ALA A 198 16.61 3.53 -16.29
C ALA A 198 17.56 4.71 -16.01
N LEU A 199 17.44 5.81 -16.77
CA LEU A 199 18.21 7.03 -16.48
C LEU A 199 17.86 7.60 -15.11
N SER A 200 16.58 7.66 -14.77
CA SER A 200 16.13 8.18 -13.47
C SER A 200 16.68 7.36 -12.31
N ILE A 201 16.66 6.03 -12.43
CA ILE A 201 17.26 5.10 -11.45
C ILE A 201 18.78 5.32 -11.36
N PHE A 202 19.47 5.42 -12.49
CA PHE A 202 20.90 5.67 -12.53
C PHE A 202 21.27 7.00 -11.83
N PHE A 203 20.52 8.08 -12.06
CA PHE A 203 20.78 9.36 -11.39
C PHE A 203 20.62 9.30 -9.88
N LEU A 204 19.70 8.46 -9.39
CA LEU A 204 19.44 8.26 -7.97
C LEU A 204 20.47 7.32 -7.31
N GLU A 205 20.80 6.20 -7.95
CA GLU A 205 21.63 5.13 -7.34
C GLU A 205 23.12 5.24 -7.66
N ARG A 206 23.48 5.74 -8.85
CA ARG A 206 24.85 5.90 -9.35
C ARG A 206 25.71 4.64 -9.15
N THR A 207 25.18 3.51 -9.59
CA THR A 207 25.84 2.20 -9.56
C THR A 207 26.21 1.73 -10.96
N LEU A 208 27.21 0.84 -11.06
CA LEU A 208 27.56 0.20 -12.33
C LEU A 208 26.39 -0.61 -12.90
N GLU A 209 25.61 -1.29 -12.06
CA GLU A 209 24.44 -2.06 -12.47
C GLU A 209 23.36 -1.20 -13.13
N SER A 210 23.01 -0.06 -12.51
CA SER A 210 22.05 0.89 -13.10
C SER A 210 22.58 1.49 -14.40
N TYR A 211 23.89 1.76 -14.50
CA TYR A 211 24.53 2.19 -15.74
C TYR A 211 24.46 1.14 -16.84
N TYR A 212 24.75 -0.13 -16.56
CA TYR A 212 24.66 -1.19 -17.57
C TYR A 212 23.22 -1.37 -18.10
N THR A 213 22.23 -1.14 -17.24
CA THR A 213 20.82 -1.12 -17.66
C THR A 213 20.54 0.02 -18.64
N VAL A 214 21.02 1.24 -18.34
CA VAL A 214 20.95 2.39 -19.27
C VAL A 214 21.66 2.06 -20.58
N GLU A 215 22.89 1.55 -20.51
CA GLU A 215 23.68 1.21 -21.70
C GLU A 215 22.98 0.19 -22.58
N HIS A 216 22.38 -0.84 -22.00
CA HIS A 216 21.65 -1.86 -22.74
C HIS A 216 20.44 -1.25 -23.48
N LEU A 217 19.59 -0.50 -22.78
CA LEU A 217 18.34 0.04 -23.32
C LEU A 217 18.56 1.13 -24.39
N TYR A 218 19.62 1.95 -24.26
CA TYR A 218 19.94 2.99 -25.22
C TYR A 218 20.75 2.50 -26.44
N LYS A 219 21.20 1.24 -26.43
CA LYS A 219 21.76 0.56 -27.62
C LYS A 219 20.69 -0.12 -28.47
N CYS A 220 19.52 -0.39 -27.91
CA CYS A 220 18.37 -0.90 -28.68
C CYS A 220 18.01 0.10 -29.79
N ALA A 221 17.60 -0.41 -30.95
CA ALA A 221 17.08 0.44 -32.02
C ALA A 221 15.83 1.17 -31.54
N ASP A 222 15.56 2.35 -32.10
CA ASP A 222 14.32 3.04 -31.84
C ASP A 222 13.16 2.24 -32.44
N GLU A 223 12.16 1.96 -31.62
CA GLU A 223 10.95 1.24 -32.01
C GLU A 223 9.78 2.22 -31.95
N GLU A 224 8.92 2.20 -32.98
CA GLU A 224 7.65 2.92 -32.91
C GLU A 224 6.79 2.31 -31.80
N TYR A 225 6.21 3.17 -30.97
CA TYR A 225 5.31 2.73 -29.91
C TYR A 225 4.12 1.95 -30.50
N ASN A 226 3.94 0.72 -30.03
CA ASN A 226 2.85 -0.15 -30.44
C ASN A 226 1.79 -0.24 -29.33
N GLU A 227 0.69 0.50 -29.48
CA GLU A 227 -0.44 0.49 -28.55
C GLU A 227 -1.01 -0.92 -28.30
N CYS A 228 -1.03 -1.79 -29.33
CA CYS A 228 -1.55 -3.15 -29.20
C CYS A 228 -0.69 -4.05 -28.30
N ALA A 229 0.56 -3.68 -28.04
CA ALA A 229 1.47 -4.41 -27.15
C ALA A 229 1.51 -3.84 -25.72
N SER A 230 0.78 -2.74 -25.48
CA SER A 230 0.75 -2.07 -24.18
C SER A 230 -0.13 -2.83 -23.18
N SER A 231 0.33 -2.85 -21.92
CA SER A 231 -0.41 -3.42 -20.79
C SER A 231 -1.35 -2.39 -20.12
N VAL A 232 -1.35 -1.14 -20.58
CA VAL A 232 -2.21 -0.06 -20.08
C VAL A 232 -2.77 0.78 -21.23
N GLN A 233 -3.87 1.51 -20.96
CA GLN A 233 -4.45 2.44 -21.94
C GLN A 233 -3.48 3.57 -22.31
N ASN A 234 -3.50 3.99 -23.58
CA ASN A 234 -2.69 5.10 -24.09
C ASN A 234 -2.82 6.39 -23.28
N ARG A 235 -4.01 6.66 -22.74
CA ARG A 235 -4.24 7.83 -21.87
C ARG A 235 -3.31 7.83 -20.66
N VAL A 236 -3.13 6.69 -20.01
CA VAL A 236 -2.30 6.56 -18.80
C VAL A 236 -0.83 6.76 -19.14
N ARG A 237 -0.37 6.18 -20.26
CA ARG A 237 0.96 6.44 -20.81
C ARG A 237 1.18 7.94 -21.05
N PHE A 238 0.22 8.61 -21.69
CA PHE A 238 0.30 10.03 -22.03
C PHE A 238 0.36 10.92 -20.78
N GLU A 239 -0.40 10.60 -19.74
CA GLU A 239 -0.35 11.30 -18.45
C GLU A 239 0.95 11.01 -17.68
N LEU A 240 1.51 9.81 -17.81
CA LEU A 240 2.72 9.37 -17.10
C LEU A 240 4.01 9.97 -17.67
N LEU A 241 4.18 10.01 -18.99
CA LEU A 241 5.44 10.43 -19.64
C LEU A 241 5.94 11.82 -19.18
N PRO A 242 5.11 12.87 -19.10
CA PRO A 242 5.55 14.18 -18.61
C PRO A 242 6.06 14.14 -17.16
N ILE A 243 5.46 13.30 -16.30
CA ILE A 243 5.87 13.12 -14.91
C ILE A 243 7.27 12.51 -14.86
N LEU A 244 7.52 11.47 -15.67
CA LEU A 244 8.80 10.78 -15.73
C LEU A 244 9.91 11.72 -16.23
N LYS A 245 9.65 12.45 -17.33
CA LYS A 245 10.63 13.37 -17.94
C LYS A 245 11.05 14.51 -17.02
N LYS A 246 10.15 14.99 -16.14
CA LYS A 246 10.47 16.03 -15.13
C LYS A 246 11.58 15.60 -14.15
N GLY A 247 11.81 14.31 -13.98
CA GLY A 247 12.84 13.77 -13.09
C GLY A 247 14.26 13.75 -13.66
N LEU A 248 14.42 13.99 -14.96
CA LEU A 248 15.70 13.88 -15.65
C LEU A 248 16.56 15.14 -15.50
N PHE A 249 17.88 14.97 -15.41
CA PHE A 249 18.83 16.10 -15.43
C PHE A 249 19.06 16.68 -16.82
N PHE A 250 18.79 15.91 -17.86
CA PHE A 250 18.88 16.31 -19.26
C PHE A 250 17.79 15.61 -20.04
N ASP A 251 17.37 16.23 -21.14
CA ASP A 251 16.38 15.66 -22.03
C ASP A 251 17.05 14.68 -23.02
N PRO A 252 16.80 13.36 -22.92
CA PRO A 252 17.43 12.38 -23.78
C PRO A 252 16.92 12.45 -25.23
N GLU A 253 15.82 13.16 -25.52
CA GLU A 253 15.30 13.29 -26.89
C GLU A 253 16.31 13.93 -27.85
N PHE A 254 17.23 14.74 -27.33
CA PHE A 254 18.22 15.45 -28.14
C PHE A 254 19.61 14.77 -28.14
N TRP A 255 19.76 13.64 -27.45
CA TRP A 255 21.07 13.05 -27.15
C TRP A 255 21.21 11.68 -27.79
N ASN A 256 22.29 11.48 -28.55
CA ASN A 256 22.67 10.14 -29.00
C ASN A 256 23.30 9.34 -27.83
N PHE A 257 23.41 8.02 -28.00
CA PHE A 257 23.99 7.14 -26.98
C PHE A 257 25.39 7.57 -26.53
N LEU A 258 26.22 8.15 -27.43
CA LEU A 258 27.55 8.63 -27.07
C LEU A 258 27.49 9.74 -26.01
N MET A 259 26.59 10.72 -26.17
CA MET A 259 26.38 11.79 -25.19
C MET A 259 25.86 11.23 -23.85
N ILE A 260 24.90 10.30 -23.89
CA ILE A 260 24.37 9.66 -22.69
C ILE A 260 25.48 8.91 -21.95
N LYS A 261 26.28 8.11 -22.67
CA LYS A 261 27.42 7.39 -22.12
C LYS A 261 28.43 8.33 -21.47
N GLN A 262 28.83 9.39 -22.15
CA GLN A 262 29.79 10.37 -21.61
C GLN A 262 29.28 11.00 -20.31
N ASN A 263 28.02 11.43 -20.27
CA ASN A 263 27.44 12.04 -19.08
C ASN A 263 27.26 11.04 -17.92
N CYS A 264 26.85 9.81 -18.20
CA CYS A 264 26.73 8.78 -17.16
C CYS A 264 28.10 8.42 -16.57
N LEU A 265 29.13 8.23 -17.41
CA LEU A 265 30.49 7.94 -16.95
C LEU A 265 31.07 9.10 -16.11
N ALA A 266 30.82 10.35 -16.52
CA ALA A 266 31.21 11.51 -15.73
C ALA A 266 30.54 11.53 -14.33
N LEU A 267 29.30 11.05 -14.22
CA LEU A 267 28.56 10.97 -12.95
C LEU A 267 28.96 9.76 -12.08
N LEU A 268 29.53 8.71 -12.66
CA LEU A 268 30.06 7.55 -11.92
C LEU A 268 31.38 7.87 -11.20
N GLY A 269 32.16 8.84 -11.71
CA GLY A 269 33.45 9.22 -11.14
C GLY A 269 34.44 8.04 -11.11
N ASP A 270 35.14 7.85 -9.99
CA ASP A 270 36.13 6.77 -9.80
C ASP A 270 35.54 5.34 -9.82
N LYS A 271 34.20 5.21 -9.92
CA LYS A 271 33.51 3.92 -10.05
C LYS A 271 33.33 3.46 -11.50
N ALA A 272 33.78 4.27 -12.46
CA ALA A 272 33.66 4.01 -13.90
C ALA A 272 34.64 2.95 -14.42
#